data_AF-A0A0C2QZR0-F1
#
_entry.id   AF-A0A0C2QZR0-F1
#
_cell.length_a   1.000
_cell.length_b   1.000
_cell.length_c   1.000
_cell.angle_alpha   90.00
_cell.angle_beta   90.00
_cell.angle_gamma   90.00
#
_symmetry.space_group_name_H-M   'P 1'
#
loop_
_entity.id
_entity.type
_entity.pdbx_description
1 polymer ?
#
loop_
_entity_poly.entity_id
_entity_poly.type
_entity_poly.pdbx_seq_one_letter_code
_entity_poly.pdbx_strand_id
1 'polypeptide(L)' 'MIREAFVTGIINDESLWIYMLTDRNMTSHTYDKKLADEIYSRIRNYVPELKKLLDAIDSKTL' A
#
# COMPACT_ATOMS: atom_id res chain seq x y z
N MET A 1 -0.65 -1.70 13.48
CA MET A 1 0.30 -1.25 12.44
C MET A 1 -0.28 -0.19 11.50
N ILE A 2 -1.15 -0.49 10.50
CA ILE A 2 -1.65 0.55 9.56
C ILE A 2 -2.39 1.68 10.31
N ARG A 3 -3.32 1.35 11.19
CA ARG A 3 -4.05 2.33 12.02
C ARG A 3 -3.11 3.21 12.86
N GLU A 4 -2.06 2.63 13.44
CA GLU A 4 -1.10 3.38 14.26
C GLU A 4 -0.24 4.30 13.40
N ALA A 5 0.20 3.84 12.22
CA ALA A 5 0.92 4.66 11.25
C ALA A 5 0.06 5.84 10.77
N PHE A 6 -1.24 5.64 10.61
CA PHE A 6 -2.18 6.71 10.28
C PHE A 6 -2.35 7.70 11.43
N VAL A 7 -2.62 7.22 12.64
CA VAL A 7 -2.79 8.08 13.83
C VAL A 7 -1.53 8.88 14.15
N THR A 8 -0.34 8.34 13.86
CA THR A 8 0.95 9.03 14.06
C THR A 8 1.37 9.91 12.88
N GLY A 9 0.54 10.00 11.82
CA GLY A 9 0.80 10.81 10.63
C GLY A 9 1.94 10.30 9.75
N ILE A 10 2.38 9.06 9.92
CA ILE A 10 3.38 8.42 9.06
C ILE A 10 2.77 8.12 7.67
N ILE A 11 1.49 7.76 7.64
CA ILE A 11 0.70 7.62 6.41
C ILE A 11 -0.55 8.49 6.51
N ASN A 12 -1.07 8.95 5.36
CA ASN A 12 -2.16 9.94 5.33
C ASN A 12 -3.46 9.43 4.69
N ASP A 13 -3.48 8.23 4.12
CA ASP A 13 -4.65 7.62 3.48
C ASP A 13 -4.85 6.18 3.96
N GLU A 14 -5.41 6.01 5.17
CA GLU A 14 -5.62 4.69 5.78
C GLU A 14 -6.38 3.73 4.86
N SER A 15 -7.38 4.22 4.14
CA SER A 15 -8.22 3.38 3.28
C SER A 15 -7.41 2.79 2.13
N LEU A 16 -6.60 3.60 1.45
CA LEU A 16 -5.75 3.14 0.36
C LEU A 16 -4.71 2.11 0.83
N TRP A 17 -4.16 2.28 2.03
CA TRP A 17 -3.25 1.31 2.64
C TRP A 17 -3.94 -0.02 3.01
N ILE A 18 -5.18 0.02 3.50
CA ILE A 18 -5.99 -1.18 3.74
C ILE A 18 -6.24 -1.90 2.41
N TYR A 19 -6.65 -1.18 1.36
CA TYR A 19 -6.86 -1.77 0.03
C TYR A 19 -5.58 -2.40 -0.53
N MET A 20 -4.43 -1.73 -0.39
CA MET A 20 -3.13 -2.28 -0.80
C MET A 20 -2.78 -3.56 -0.05
N LEU A 21 -3.05 -3.62 1.26
CA LEU A 21 -2.84 -4.81 2.06
C LEU A 21 -3.74 -5.97 1.61
N THR A 22 -5.01 -5.69 1.31
CA THR A 22 -5.93 -6.68 0.75
C THR A 22 -5.42 -7.21 -0.59
N ASP A 23 -5.03 -6.34 -1.51
CA ASP A 23 -4.49 -6.75 -2.82
C ASP A 23 -3.21 -7.58 -2.67
N ARG A 24 -2.30 -7.19 -1.75
CA ARG A 24 -1.12 -7.99 -1.42
C ARG A 24 -1.51 -9.40 -0.97
N ASN A 25 -2.49 -9.53 -0.09
CA ASN A 25 -2.95 -10.83 0.41
C ASN A 25 -3.56 -11.69 -0.72
N MET A 26 -4.14 -11.06 -1.74
CA MET A 26 -4.71 -11.74 -2.90
C MET A 26 -3.65 -12.17 -3.95
N THR A 27 -2.39 -11.73 -3.83
CA THR A 27 -1.35 -12.09 -4.82
C THR A 27 -1.07 -13.59 -4.91
N SER A 28 -1.30 -14.36 -3.84
CA SER A 28 -1.22 -15.84 -3.85
C SER A 28 -2.29 -16.48 -4.75
N HIS A 29 -3.35 -15.75 -5.08
CA HIS A 29 -4.47 -16.19 -5.92
C HIS A 29 -4.35 -15.74 -7.39
N THR A 30 -3.20 -15.23 -7.81
CA THR A 30 -2.94 -14.72 -9.18
C THR A 30 -2.94 -15.80 -10.28
N TYR A 31 -3.17 -17.07 -9.93
CA TYR A 31 -3.55 -18.09 -10.92
C TYR A 31 -4.87 -17.76 -11.62
N ASP A 32 -5.76 -16.98 -10.97
CA ASP A 32 -6.86 -16.32 -11.65
C ASP A 32 -6.33 -15.08 -12.37
N LYS A 33 -6.24 -15.17 -13.70
CA LYS A 33 -5.76 -14.09 -14.55
C LYS A 33 -6.57 -12.80 -14.39
N LYS A 34 -7.89 -12.90 -14.22
CA LYS A 34 -8.75 -11.71 -14.07
C LYS A 34 -8.39 -10.97 -12.79
N LEU A 35 -8.22 -11.71 -11.68
CA LEU A 35 -7.75 -11.14 -10.42
C LEU A 35 -6.35 -10.53 -10.56
N ALA A 36 -5.43 -11.20 -11.26
CA ALA A 36 -4.09 -10.69 -11.49
C ALA A 36 -4.10 -9.37 -12.27
N ASP A 37 -4.88 -9.27 -13.34
CA ASP A 37 -5.04 -8.06 -14.15
C ASP A 37 -5.68 -6.92 -13.33
N GLU A 38 -6.66 -7.24 -12.49
CA GLU A 38 -7.30 -6.29 -11.58
C GLU A 38 -6.31 -5.72 -10.54
N ILE A 39 -5.55 -6.57 -9.85
CA ILE A 39 -4.51 -6.15 -8.91
C ILE A 39 -3.47 -5.30 -9.64
N TYR A 40 -2.99 -5.75 -10.80
CA TYR A 40 -1.99 -5.02 -11.61
C TYR A 40 -2.46 -3.60 -11.95
N SER A 41 -3.73 -3.44 -12.33
CA SER A 41 -4.30 -2.14 -12.64
C SER A 41 -4.31 -1.16 -11.46
N ARG A 42 -4.40 -1.68 -10.22
CA ARG A 42 -4.46 -0.89 -8.98
C ARG A 42 -3.09 -0.54 -8.42
N ILE A 43 -2.04 -1.32 -8.71
CA ILE A 43 -0.66 -1.08 -8.21
C ILE A 43 -0.18 0.34 -8.49
N ARG A 44 -0.54 0.93 -9.64
CA ARG A 44 -0.16 2.32 -9.98
C ARG A 44 -0.62 3.36 -8.96
N ASN A 45 -1.71 3.09 -8.23
CA ASN A 45 -2.23 3.97 -7.19
C ASN A 45 -1.47 3.80 -5.86
N TYR A 46 -0.76 2.68 -5.69
CA TYR A 46 -0.01 2.34 -4.47
C TYR A 46 1.40 2.91 -4.47
N VAL A 47 2.04 2.99 -5.65
CA VAL A 47 3.43 3.46 -5.79
C VAL A 47 3.67 4.86 -5.20
N PRO A 48 2.81 5.88 -5.41
CA PRO A 48 3.01 7.20 -4.82
C PRO A 48 3.00 7.17 -3.28
N GLU A 49 2.09 6.41 -2.66
CA GLU A 49 2.02 6.29 -1.20
C GLU A 49 3.21 5.55 -0.61
N LEU A 50 3.70 4.51 -1.29
CA LEU A 50 4.91 3.80 -0.88
C LEU A 50 6.15 4.70 -0.93
N LYS A 51 6.25 5.58 -1.94
CA LYS A 51 7.32 6.59 -2.02
C LYS A 51 7.25 7.60 -0.88
N LYS A 52 6.06 8.15 -0.60
CA LYS A 52 5.85 9.06 0.53
C LYS A 52 6.24 8.40 1.85
N LEU A 53 5.91 7.12 2.04
CA LEU A 53 6.31 6.38 3.23
C LEU A 53 7.84 6.26 3.32
N LEU A 54 8.51 5.91 2.22
CA LEU A 54 9.97 5.83 2.16
C LEU A 54 10.61 7.17 2.57
N ASP A 55 10.17 8.28 1.96
CA ASP A 55 10.65 9.62 2.27
C ASP A 55 10.41 9.99 3.76
N ALA A 56 9.25 9.61 4.32
CA ALA A 56 8.90 9.85 5.71
C ALA A 56 9.75 9.03 6.70
N ILE A 57 10.20 7.84 6.32
CA ILE A 57 11.10 7.01 7.13
C ILE A 57 12.53 7.53 7.03
N ASP A 58 13.00 7.85 5.82
CA ASP A 58 14.36 8.35 5.60
C ASP A 58 14.60 9.69 6.33
N SER A 59 13.62 10.60 6.27
CA SER A 59 13.67 11.89 6.98
C SER A 59 13.64 11.79 8.51
N LYS A 60 13.19 10.66 9.07
CA LYS A 60 13.18 10.40 10.52
C LYS A 60 14.38 9.59 11.03
N THR A 61 15.25 9.12 10.13
CA THR A 61 16.43 8.31 10.46
C THR A 61 17.72 9.16 10.56
N LEU A 62 17.58 10.49 10.70
CA LEU A 62 18.64 11.46 10.96
C LEU A 62 18.52 12.06 12.37
#